data_AF-A0A182N2Y1-F1
#
_entry.id   AF-A0A182N2Y1-F1
#
_cell.length_a   1.000
_cell.length_b   1.000
_cell.length_c   1.000
_cell.angle_alpha   90.00
_cell.angle_beta   90.00
_cell.angle_gamma   90.00
#
_symmetry.space_group_name_H-M   'P 1'
#
loop_
_entity.id
_entity.type
_entity.pdbx_description
1 polymer ?
#
loop_
_entity_poly.entity_id
_entity_poly.type
_entity_poly.pdbx_seq_one_letter_code
_entity_poly.pdbx_strand_id
1 'polypeptide(L)'
;NISILVVLLYSWRISVNVKKYGDLEDVYYGVQIAYFAIIGTQCSMILLSVVLIFGIYRENIGLVVPWIIGFITFMALEAVAMVYSNVLRDHVNRQFDSLCKAEVAFFISRAVINIMAMWAVTRFYNLLRAGVTWKGPELIEL
;
A
#
# COMPACT_ATOMS: atom_id res chain seq x y z
N ASN A 1 -4.80 -6.04 9.60
CA ASN A 1 -4.43 -5.54 8.27
C ASN A 1 -3.14 -4.73 8.40
N ILE A 2 -2.05 -5.14 7.75
CA ILE A 2 -0.72 -4.50 7.90
C ILE A 2 -0.80 -2.99 7.58
N SER A 3 -1.71 -2.59 6.67
CA SER A 3 -1.99 -1.19 6.34
C SER A 3 -2.43 -0.31 7.52
N ILE A 4 -3.21 -0.85 8.47
CA ILE A 4 -3.66 -0.07 9.65
C ILE A 4 -2.48 0.21 10.58
N LEU A 5 -1.60 -0.77 10.76
CA LEU A 5 -0.40 -0.63 11.57
C LEU A 5 0.57 0.40 10.95
N VAL A 6 0.67 0.42 9.62
CA VAL A 6 1.44 1.43 8.88
C VAL A 6 0.89 2.84 9.13
N VAL A 7 -0.42 3.02 9.00
CA VAL A 7 -1.08 4.32 9.24
C VAL A 7 -0.83 4.80 10.67
N LEU A 8 -0.96 3.92 11.67
CA LEU A 8 -0.75 4.27 13.08
C LEU A 8 0.70 4.66 13.38
N LEU A 9 1.67 3.90 12.87
CA LEU A 9 3.09 4.19 13.07
C LEU A 9 3.49 5.54 12.44
N TYR A 10 3.07 5.80 11.20
CA TYR A 10 3.39 7.07 10.54
C TYR A 10 2.63 8.27 11.13
N SER A 11 1.36 8.10 11.52
CA SER A 11 0.59 9.15 12.19
C SER A 11 1.19 9.50 13.56
N TRP A 12 1.61 8.49 14.34
CA TRP A 12 2.31 8.70 15.61
C TRP A 12 3.63 9.48 15.41
N ARG A 13 4.41 9.12 14.38
CA ARG A 13 5.69 9.77 14.07
C ARG A 13 5.54 11.25 13.71
N ILE A 14 4.52 11.59 12.91
CA ILE A 14 4.18 13.00 12.63
C ILE A 14 3.91 13.71 13.95
N SER A 15 3.05 13.15 14.81
CA SER A 15 2.65 13.79 16.07
C SER A 15 3.82 14.02 17.04
N VAL A 16 4.76 13.09 17.13
CA VAL A 16 5.95 13.20 18.00
C VAL A 16 6.98 14.19 17.44
N ASN A 17 7.16 14.25 16.12
CA ASN A 17 8.17 15.13 15.51
C ASN A 17 7.72 16.59 15.38
N VAL A 18 6.40 16.90 15.41
CA VAL A 18 5.88 18.29 15.44
C VAL A 18 6.46 19.11 16.59
N LYS A 19 6.81 18.46 17.71
CA LYS A 19 7.30 19.15 18.92
C LYS A 19 8.81 19.44 18.93
N LYS A 20 9.60 18.93 17.97
CA LYS A 20 11.08 18.88 18.10
C LYS A 20 11.88 19.64 17.03
N TYR A 21 11.26 20.15 15.96
CA TYR A 21 11.96 20.82 14.87
C TYR A 21 11.41 22.23 14.64
N GLY A 22 12.00 23.22 15.31
CA GLY A 22 11.70 24.65 15.10
C GLY A 22 12.61 25.36 14.09
N ASP A 23 13.67 24.69 13.59
CA ASP A 23 14.79 25.35 12.90
C ASP A 23 15.00 24.87 11.43
N LEU A 24 14.23 23.87 10.96
CA LEU A 24 14.33 23.25 9.62
C LEU A 24 12.93 23.06 9.01
N GLU A 25 12.14 24.13 8.96
CA GLU A 25 10.73 24.10 8.55
C GLU A 25 10.50 23.47 7.17
N ASP A 26 11.25 23.88 6.14
CA ASP A 26 11.00 23.45 4.74
C ASP A 26 11.18 21.94 4.55
N VAL A 27 12.20 21.34 5.17
CA VAL A 27 12.46 19.90 5.08
C VAL A 27 11.44 19.12 5.91
N TYR A 28 11.04 19.68 7.06
CA TYR A 28 10.02 19.09 7.90
C TYR A 28 8.67 18.96 7.16
N TYR A 29 8.24 20.02 6.46
CA TYR A 29 7.04 19.98 5.62
C TYR A 29 7.17 18.96 4.48
N GLY A 30 8.33 18.87 3.83
CA GLY A 30 8.57 17.87 2.77
C GLY A 30 8.43 16.42 3.25
N VAL A 31 8.99 16.10 4.42
CA VAL A 31 8.85 14.77 5.04
C VAL A 31 7.42 14.51 5.50
N GLN A 32 6.72 15.53 6.01
CA GLN A 32 5.33 15.41 6.44
C GLN A 32 4.39 15.11 5.26
N ILE A 33 4.58 15.78 4.12
CA ILE A 33 3.82 15.53 2.88
C ILE A 33 4.04 14.09 2.40
N ALA A 34 5.29 13.59 2.46
CA ALA A 34 5.59 12.21 2.11
C ALA A 34 4.86 11.21 3.01
N TYR A 35 4.77 11.48 4.31
CA TYR A 35 4.02 10.63 5.22
C TYR A 35 2.50 10.70 5.05
N PHE A 36 1.96 11.88 4.74
CA PHE A 36 0.56 12.00 4.34
C PHE A 36 0.26 11.23 3.06
N ALA A 37 1.17 11.26 2.08
CA ALA A 37 1.03 10.46 0.86
C ALA A 37 1.02 8.96 1.18
N ILE A 38 1.93 8.48 2.03
CA ILE A 38 1.97 7.08 2.46
C ILE A 38 0.65 6.70 3.17
N ILE A 39 0.18 7.51 4.13
CA ILE A 39 -1.11 7.26 4.81
C ILE A 39 -2.27 7.23 3.80
N GLY A 40 -2.29 8.17 2.85
CA GLY A 40 -3.28 8.23 1.78
C GLY A 40 -3.30 6.95 0.94
N THR A 41 -2.13 6.45 0.51
CA THR A 41 -2.04 5.18 -0.23
C THR A 41 -2.58 4.00 0.56
N GLN A 42 -2.35 3.95 1.87
CA GLN A 42 -2.85 2.87 2.73
C GLN A 42 -4.37 2.91 2.88
N CYS A 43 -4.96 4.10 3.00
CA CYS A 43 -6.41 4.27 2.99
C CYS A 43 -7.02 3.81 1.65
N SER A 44 -6.42 4.19 0.53
CA SER A 44 -6.86 3.75 -0.80
C SER A 44 -6.70 2.23 -0.99
N MET A 45 -5.64 1.61 -0.47
CA MET A 45 -5.46 0.15 -0.49
C MET A 45 -6.55 -0.59 0.30
N ILE A 46 -7.01 -0.04 1.42
CA ILE A 46 -8.15 -0.61 2.16
C ILE A 46 -9.42 -0.57 1.31
N LEU A 47 -9.73 0.56 0.67
CA LEU A 47 -10.89 0.70 -0.21
C LEU A 47 -10.83 -0.28 -1.38
N LEU A 48 -9.67 -0.38 -2.04
CA LEU A 48 -9.46 -1.34 -3.12
C LEU A 48 -9.66 -2.78 -2.62
N SER A 49 -9.18 -3.12 -1.42
CA SER A 49 -9.37 -4.47 -0.86
C SER A 49 -10.87 -4.84 -0.72
N VAL A 50 -11.74 -3.87 -0.40
CA VAL A 50 -13.20 -4.09 -0.38
C VAL A 50 -13.74 -4.35 -1.79
N VAL A 51 -13.28 -3.58 -2.79
CA VAL A 51 -13.65 -3.78 -4.21
C VAL A 51 -13.22 -5.17 -4.70
N LEU A 52 -12.05 -5.65 -4.29
CA LEU A 52 -11.59 -7.00 -4.63
C LEU A 52 -12.51 -8.07 -4.04
N ILE A 53 -12.88 -7.97 -2.75
CA ILE A 53 -13.79 -8.94 -2.11
C ILE A 53 -15.13 -8.96 -2.86
N PHE A 54 -15.66 -7.80 -3.22
CA PHE A 54 -16.90 -7.72 -4.00
C PHE A 54 -16.73 -8.29 -5.41
N GLY A 55 -15.59 -8.05 -6.06
CA GLY A 55 -15.25 -8.61 -7.37
C GLY A 55 -15.13 -10.14 -7.36
N ILE A 56 -14.55 -10.71 -6.30
CA ILE A 56 -14.48 -12.16 -6.07
C ILE A 56 -15.90 -12.72 -5.85
N TYR A 57 -16.71 -12.09 -4.99
CA TYR A 57 -18.06 -12.57 -4.68
C TYR A 57 -19.00 -12.57 -5.90
N ARG A 58 -18.86 -11.57 -6.77
CA ARG A 58 -19.64 -11.45 -8.01
C ARG A 58 -19.00 -12.17 -9.19
N GLU A 59 -17.84 -12.81 -9.02
CA GLU A 59 -16.99 -13.39 -10.08
C GLU A 59 -16.82 -12.45 -11.28
N ASN A 60 -16.82 -11.13 -11.04
CA ASN A 60 -16.83 -10.13 -12.08
C ASN A 60 -15.40 -9.67 -12.38
N ILE A 61 -14.89 -10.12 -13.53
CA ILE A 61 -13.59 -9.78 -14.09
C ILE A 61 -13.40 -8.24 -14.17
N GLY A 62 -14.46 -7.49 -14.44
CA GLY A 62 -14.45 -6.03 -14.56
C GLY A 62 -14.14 -5.29 -13.26
N LEU A 63 -14.26 -5.93 -12.10
CA LEU A 63 -13.90 -5.34 -10.80
C LEU A 63 -12.51 -5.76 -10.31
N VAL A 64 -12.01 -6.90 -10.80
CA VAL A 64 -10.67 -7.39 -10.47
C VAL A 64 -9.58 -6.61 -11.23
N VAL A 65 -9.83 -6.24 -12.49
CA VAL A 65 -8.85 -5.48 -13.31
C VAL A 65 -8.53 -4.10 -12.71
N PRO A 66 -9.50 -3.25 -12.35
CA PRO A 66 -9.23 -1.97 -11.69
C PRO A 66 -8.49 -2.14 -10.37
N TRP A 67 -8.74 -3.24 -9.64
CA TRP A 67 -8.01 -3.54 -8.42
C TRP A 67 -6.52 -3.78 -8.67
N ILE A 68 -6.17 -4.61 -9.67
CA ILE A 68 -4.79 -4.91 -10.05
C ILE A 68 -4.05 -3.61 -10.42
N ILE A 69 -4.65 -2.80 -11.29
CA ILE A 69 -4.05 -1.54 -11.76
C ILE A 69 -3.90 -0.55 -10.59
N GLY A 70 -4.94 -0.37 -9.79
CA GLY A 70 -4.92 0.52 -8.63
C GLY A 70 -3.88 0.09 -7.60
N PHE A 71 -3.78 -1.21 -7.32
CA PHE A 71 -2.84 -1.75 -6.34
C PHE A 71 -1.39 -1.52 -6.76
N ILE A 72 -1.05 -1.77 -8.03
CA ILE A 72 0.29 -1.49 -8.58
C ILE A 72 0.61 0.01 -8.49
N THR A 73 -0.36 0.86 -8.85
CA THR A 73 -0.19 2.32 -8.85
C THR A 73 0.09 2.85 -7.45
N PHE A 74 -0.68 2.43 -6.44
CA PHE A 74 -0.48 2.85 -5.06
C PHE A 74 0.81 2.27 -4.45
N MET A 75 1.20 1.04 -4.81
CA MET A 75 2.51 0.48 -4.44
C MET A 75 3.67 1.31 -4.99
N ALA A 76 3.58 1.75 -6.25
CA ALA A 76 4.59 2.62 -6.86
C ALA A 76 4.63 3.99 -6.18
N LEU A 77 3.48 4.61 -5.92
CA LEU A 77 3.40 5.90 -5.23
C LEU A 77 4.03 5.84 -3.84
N GLU A 78 3.76 4.77 -3.10
CA GLU A 78 4.31 4.58 -1.77
C GLU A 78 5.84 4.36 -1.79
N ALA A 79 6.34 3.61 -2.78
CA ALA A 79 7.78 3.45 -2.98
C ALA A 79 8.47 4.79 -3.23
N VAL A 80 7.88 5.62 -4.10
CA VAL A 80 8.41 6.96 -4.41
C VAL A 80 8.35 7.86 -3.18
N ALA A 81 7.25 7.88 -2.43
CA ALA A 81 7.11 8.68 -1.22
C ALA A 81 8.14 8.26 -0.14
N MET A 82 8.44 6.97 -0.03
CA MET A 82 9.44 6.45 0.90
C MET A 82 10.87 6.80 0.47
N VAL A 83 11.20 6.70 -0.83
CA VAL A 83 12.51 7.14 -1.33
C VAL A 83 12.67 8.65 -1.14
N TYR A 84 11.63 9.43 -1.45
CA TYR A 84 11.63 10.88 -1.28
C TYR A 84 11.85 11.28 0.19
N SER A 85 11.13 10.68 1.13
CA SER A 85 11.31 10.97 2.57
C SER A 85 12.72 10.62 3.05
N ASN A 86 13.31 9.54 2.53
CA ASN A 86 14.68 9.15 2.87
C ASN A 86 15.72 10.09 2.28
N VAL A 87 15.57 10.53 1.03
CA VAL A 87 16.49 11.51 0.40
C VAL A 87 16.47 12.82 1.16
N LEU A 88 15.29 13.37 1.50
CA LEU A 88 15.23 14.63 2.27
C LEU A 88 15.90 14.52 3.64
N ARG A 89 15.81 13.35 4.28
CA ARG A 89 16.48 13.10 5.57
C ARG A 89 17.98 12.98 5.44
N ASP A 90 18.46 12.34 4.38
CA ASP A 90 19.89 12.20 4.12
C ASP A 90 20.55 13.57 3.88
N HIS A 91 19.87 14.46 3.16
CA HIS A 91 20.30 15.84 2.96
C HIS A 91 20.48 16.64 4.26
N VAL A 92 19.68 16.37 5.30
CA VAL A 92 19.70 17.11 6.57
C VAL A 92 20.59 16.47 7.63
N ASN A 93 20.48 15.16 7.86
CA ASN A 93 21.14 14.52 8.99
C ASN A 93 22.55 14.01 8.67
N ARG A 94 22.92 13.84 7.39
CA ARG A 94 24.19 13.24 6.91
C ARG A 94 24.58 11.90 7.56
N GLN A 95 23.69 11.29 8.35
CA GLN A 95 23.83 10.01 9.01
C GLN A 95 22.54 9.21 8.85
N PHE A 96 22.68 7.98 8.35
CA PHE A 96 21.60 7.01 8.28
C PHE A 96 21.28 6.49 9.68
N ASP A 97 20.30 7.12 10.33
CA ASP A 97 19.78 6.64 11.61
C ASP A 97 19.25 5.20 11.50
N SER A 98 19.39 4.42 12.57
CA SER A 98 18.87 3.05 12.70
C SER A 98 17.37 2.94 12.38
N LEU A 99 16.62 4.03 12.62
CA LEU A 99 15.20 4.17 12.31
C LEU A 99 14.91 4.19 10.80
N CYS A 100 15.77 4.81 9.98
CA CYS A 100 15.63 4.78 8.52
C CYS A 100 15.84 3.37 7.98
N LYS A 101 16.86 2.66 8.48
CA LYS A 101 17.13 1.27 8.11
C LYS A 101 15.97 0.34 8.46
N ALA A 102 15.33 0.55 9.62
CA ALA A 102 14.14 -0.20 10.02
C ALA A 102 12.91 0.12 9.13
N GLU A 103 12.73 1.39 8.75
CA GLU A 103 11.63 1.85 7.88
C GLU A 103 11.72 1.21 6.48
N VAL A 104 12.92 1.21 5.90
CA VAL A 104 13.19 0.54 4.61
C VAL A 104 13.02 -0.97 4.72
N ALA A 105 13.51 -1.60 5.78
CA ALA A 105 13.37 -3.04 5.98
C ALA A 105 11.89 -3.47 6.10
N PHE A 106 11.08 -2.69 6.82
CA PHE A 106 9.64 -2.92 6.94
C PHE A 106 8.91 -2.69 5.61
N PHE A 107 9.34 -1.71 4.81
CA PHE A 107 8.80 -1.51 3.48
C PHE A 107 9.08 -2.70 2.54
N ILE A 108 10.33 -3.20 2.53
CA ILE A 108 10.73 -4.34 1.70
C ILE A 108 9.97 -5.61 2.08
N SER A 109 9.87 -5.93 3.37
CA SER A 109 9.16 -7.13 3.81
C SER A 109 7.69 -7.11 3.38
N ARG A 110 7.06 -5.95 3.48
CA ARG A 110 5.68 -5.74 3.03
C ARG A 110 5.54 -5.81 1.51
N ALA A 111 6.48 -5.25 0.76
CA ALA A 111 6.48 -5.32 -0.70
C ALA A 111 6.51 -6.78 -1.18
N VAL A 112 7.28 -7.65 -0.52
CA VAL A 112 7.32 -9.09 -0.82
C VAL A 112 5.96 -9.75 -0.56
N ILE A 113 5.31 -9.45 0.57
CA ILE A 113 3.97 -9.98 0.88
C ILE A 113 2.94 -9.51 -0.15
N ASN A 114 2.99 -8.24 -0.54
CA ASN A 114 2.09 -7.66 -1.53
C ASN A 114 2.28 -8.27 -2.92
N ILE A 115 3.50 -8.60 -3.32
CA ILE A 115 3.79 -9.31 -4.57
C ILE A 115 3.17 -10.72 -4.55
N MET A 116 3.29 -11.45 -3.42
CA MET A 116 2.63 -12.76 -3.27
C MET A 116 1.11 -12.66 -3.37
N ALA A 117 0.50 -11.64 -2.76
CA ALA A 117 -0.94 -11.39 -2.86
C ALA A 117 -1.37 -11.08 -4.31
N MET A 118 -0.60 -10.24 -5.02
CA MET A 118 -0.84 -9.94 -6.43
C MET A 118 -0.79 -11.20 -7.29
N TRP A 119 0.21 -12.07 -7.07
CA TRP A 119 0.31 -13.32 -7.79
C TRP A 119 -0.91 -14.22 -7.59
N ALA A 120 -1.42 -14.32 -6.35
CA ALA A 120 -2.63 -15.07 -6.05
C ALA A 120 -3.86 -14.51 -6.77
N VAL A 121 -4.03 -13.18 -6.80
CA VAL A 121 -5.15 -12.52 -7.49
C VAL A 121 -5.04 -12.66 -9.01
N THR A 122 -3.84 -12.55 -9.59
CA THR A 122 -3.63 -12.78 -11.02
C THR A 122 -3.93 -14.23 -11.40
N ARG A 123 -3.59 -15.20 -10.55
CA ARG A 123 -3.97 -16.60 -10.74
C ARG A 123 -5.49 -16.78 -10.71
N PHE A 124 -6.18 -16.16 -9.75
CA PHE A 124 -7.65 -16.17 -9.68
C PHE A 124 -8.28 -15.55 -10.94
N TYR A 125 -7.78 -14.40 -11.39
CA TYR A 125 -8.20 -13.75 -12.63
C TYR A 125 -8.05 -14.69 -13.84
N ASN A 126 -6.91 -15.38 -13.95
CA ASN A 126 -6.68 -16.34 -15.04
C ASN A 126 -7.63 -17.54 -14.98
N LEU A 127 -7.98 -18.03 -13.78
CA LEU A 127 -8.96 -19.11 -13.60
C LEU A 127 -10.36 -18.67 -14.02
N LEU A 128 -10.80 -17.46 -13.62
CA LEU A 128 -12.07 -16.89 -14.06
C LEU A 128 -12.12 -16.72 -15.59
N ARG A 129 -11.01 -16.25 -16.19
CA ARG A 129 -10.92 -16.10 -17.65
C ARG A 129 -10.94 -17.44 -18.39
N ALA A 130 -10.46 -18.52 -17.76
CA ALA A 130 -10.53 -19.88 -18.28
C ALA A 130 -11.93 -20.52 -18.14
N GLY A 131 -12.92 -19.79 -17.59
CA GLY A 131 -14.29 -20.28 -17.41
C GLY A 131 -14.48 -21.20 -16.21
N VAL A 132 -13.49 -21.30 -15.32
CA VAL A 132 -13.59 -22.08 -14.08
C VAL A 132 -14.34 -21.23 -13.05
N THR A 133 -15.66 -21.41 -13.02
CA THR A 133 -16.54 -20.84 -11.99
C THR A 133 -16.43 -21.66 -10.71
N TRP A 134 -16.37 -20.97 -9.57
CA TRP A 134 -16.36 -21.58 -8.25
C TRP A 134 -17.78 -21.71 -7.68
N LYS A 135 -18.78 -21.14 -8.35
CA LYS A 135 -20.18 -21.47 -8.11
C LYS A 135 -20.42 -22.86 -8.67
N GLY A 136 -20.90 -23.76 -7.80
CA GLY A 136 -21.32 -25.11 -8.20
C GLY A 136 -22.31 -25.08 -9.37
N PRO A 137 -22.54 -26.22 -10.04
CA PRO A 137 -23.41 -26.28 -11.20
C PRO A 137 -24.75 -25.59 -10.90
N GLU A 138 -25.11 -24.59 -11.71
CA GLU A 138 -26.41 -23.95 -11.62
C GLU A 138 -27.46 -25.05 -11.75
N LEU A 139 -28.26 -25.25 -10.70
CA LEU A 139 -29.43 -26.12 -10.74
C LEU A 139 -30.36 -25.56 -11.81
N ILE A 140 -30.37 -26.21 -12.97
CA ILE A 140 -31.38 -26.00 -13.99
C ILE A 140 -32.68 -26.50 -13.37
N GLU A 141 -33.48 -25.58 -12.83
CA GLU A 141 -34.88 -25.85 -12.50
C GLU A 141 -35.61 -26.07 -13.83
N LEU A 142 -35.85 -27.35 -14.13
CA LEU A 142 -36.66 -27.84 -15.26
C LEU A 142 -38.15 -27.74 -14.91
#